data_AF-A8UQC9-F1
#
_entry.id   AF-A8UQC9-F1
#
_cell.length_a   1.000
_cell.length_b   1.000
_cell.length_c   1.000
_cell.angle_alpha   90.00
_cell.angle_beta   90.00
_cell.angle_gamma   90.00
#
_symmetry.space_group_name_H-M   'P 1'
#
loop_
_entity.id
_entity.type
_entity.pdbx_description
1 polymer ?
#
loop_
_entity_poly.entity_id
_entity_poly.type
_entity_poly.pdbx_seq_one_letter_code
_entity_poly.pdbx_strand_id
1 'polypeptide(L)'
;MKTLFKISLVLVITLQVAIAQTRPKIEMDEKHTIYKESFTTNDNTTLVLNLKNTSAQVLESPDGNVYIEYTIEFKNTRKKLKERQLKHLLVSGKKEGNKITYSSKTRNTISHSVYNFDELLIDRFEKKNLLKDSLPKPTIRKSLDSVINEITNSELLFRNKIRGALKITPRQTERRNRSVNNLIISRMVIKIPKKIHVRATIEDSNLVFMDDFFNRSTMNVRNSKLRFKSLGNTLNIIDFDNGYFNAEVVSSGNYSFANVKEVRIGRLSNSLLNTEFTKIGIGEIGIGNKIIDFNSEYFFYNWANDFKRFELSSEYSKIHFWYPDLNHSLEVIGYNTRNLLGNDEFEVTMQPKSKERNLLMSKPSKPGEEVSGHIFFDIINGIIYSHNDSIKTINKD
;
A
#
# COMPACT_ATOMS: atom_id res chain seq x y z
N MET A 1 52.29 29.83 -7.79
CA MET A 1 52.09 28.68 -6.87
C MET A 1 50.75 28.69 -6.13
N LYS A 2 50.24 29.83 -5.60
CA LYS A 2 48.99 29.87 -4.81
C LYS A 2 47.71 29.48 -5.59
N THR A 3 47.64 29.70 -6.89
CA THR A 3 46.49 29.37 -7.75
C THR A 3 46.39 27.90 -8.11
N LEU A 4 47.51 27.24 -8.44
CA LEU A 4 47.57 25.79 -8.70
C LEU A 4 47.17 24.95 -7.49
N PHE A 5 47.56 25.38 -6.27
CA PHE A 5 47.17 24.71 -5.04
C PHE A 5 45.67 24.79 -4.77
N LYS A 6 45.04 25.95 -5.03
CA LYS A 6 43.58 26.12 -4.88
C LYS A 6 42.79 25.28 -5.87
N ILE A 7 43.25 25.18 -7.13
CA ILE A 7 42.60 24.35 -8.15
C ILE A 7 42.72 22.87 -7.79
N SER A 8 43.91 22.41 -7.37
CA SER A 8 44.12 21.04 -6.92
C SER A 8 43.26 20.68 -5.70
N LEU A 9 43.15 21.58 -4.72
CA LEU A 9 42.32 21.38 -3.53
C LEU A 9 40.82 21.25 -3.89
N VAL A 10 40.31 22.10 -4.77
CA VAL A 10 38.91 22.02 -5.24
C VAL A 10 38.67 20.72 -6.02
N LEU A 11 39.65 20.27 -6.81
CA LEU A 11 39.55 19.03 -7.57
C LEU A 11 39.56 17.79 -6.65
N VAL A 12 40.34 17.82 -5.56
CA VAL A 12 40.34 16.78 -4.54
C VAL A 12 39.04 16.76 -3.73
N ILE A 13 38.51 17.93 -3.35
CA ILE A 13 37.23 18.02 -2.61
C ILE A 13 36.08 17.54 -3.49
N THR A 14 36.04 17.93 -4.77
CA THR A 14 35.01 17.47 -5.71
C THR A 14 35.14 15.98 -6.04
N LEU A 15 36.37 15.44 -6.15
CA LEU A 15 36.57 13.99 -6.25
C LEU A 15 36.07 13.24 -5.01
N GLN A 16 36.35 13.76 -3.81
CA GLN A 16 35.88 13.13 -2.56
C GLN A 16 34.36 13.18 -2.43
N VAL A 17 33.71 14.27 -2.85
CA VAL A 17 32.25 14.38 -2.89
C VAL A 17 31.65 13.41 -3.94
N ALA A 18 32.30 13.23 -5.09
CA ALA A 18 31.89 12.26 -6.10
C ALA A 18 32.06 10.80 -5.65
N ILE A 19 33.09 10.50 -4.85
CA ILE A 19 33.33 9.15 -4.29
C ILE A 19 32.46 8.88 -3.05
N ALA A 20 32.07 9.92 -2.31
CA ALA A 20 31.18 9.82 -1.15
C ALA A 20 29.69 9.63 -1.54
N GLN A 21 29.33 9.89 -2.80
CA GLN A 21 28.02 9.54 -3.32
C GLN A 21 27.97 8.04 -3.68
N THR A 22 27.44 7.26 -2.74
CA THR A 22 26.82 5.94 -2.95
C THR A 22 27.71 4.71 -3.13
N ARG A 23 28.79 4.53 -2.34
CA ARG A 23 29.26 3.15 -2.11
C ARG A 23 28.25 2.40 -1.21
N PRO A 24 27.69 1.26 -1.65
CA PRO A 24 26.85 0.46 -0.77
C PRO A 24 27.68 0.00 0.44
N LYS A 25 27.17 0.24 1.65
CA LYS A 25 27.85 -0.11 2.93
C LYS A 25 28.08 -1.62 3.11
N ILE A 26 27.50 -2.44 2.23
CA ILE A 26 27.69 -3.89 2.15
C ILE A 26 28.08 -4.19 0.70
N GLU A 27 29.34 -4.49 0.49
CA GLU A 27 29.83 -5.05 -0.78
C GLU A 27 29.36 -6.51 -0.89
N MET A 28 28.78 -6.86 -2.04
CA MET A 28 28.33 -8.22 -2.36
C MET A 28 29.44 -8.94 -3.12
N ASP A 29 29.64 -10.22 -2.82
CA ASP A 29 30.76 -10.97 -3.41
C ASP A 29 30.49 -11.32 -4.87
N GLU A 30 29.22 -11.50 -5.23
CA GLU A 30 28.83 -12.00 -6.56
C GLU A 30 27.44 -11.51 -6.96
N LYS A 31 27.27 -11.16 -8.24
CA LYS A 31 25.99 -10.77 -8.86
C LYS A 31 25.72 -11.67 -10.07
N HIS A 32 24.57 -12.32 -10.08
CA HIS A 32 24.06 -13.12 -11.19
C HIS A 32 22.89 -12.40 -11.86
N THR A 33 23.01 -12.12 -13.15
CA THR A 33 21.88 -11.63 -13.95
C THR A 33 21.11 -12.83 -14.49
N ILE A 34 19.90 -13.03 -13.98
CA ILE A 34 19.04 -14.15 -14.34
C ILE A 34 18.30 -13.86 -15.65
N TYR A 35 17.83 -12.63 -15.79
CA TYR A 35 17.07 -12.20 -16.95
C TYR A 35 17.26 -10.70 -17.15
N LYS A 36 17.46 -10.28 -18.40
CA LYS A 36 17.56 -8.88 -18.77
C LYS A 36 17.16 -8.72 -20.23
N GLU A 37 15.95 -8.25 -20.46
CA GLU A 37 15.44 -7.98 -21.80
C GLU A 37 14.63 -6.69 -21.85
N SER A 38 14.55 -6.13 -23.04
CA SER A 38 13.68 -5.01 -23.37
C SER A 38 12.77 -5.36 -24.54
N PHE A 39 11.56 -4.82 -24.51
CA PHE A 39 10.55 -5.06 -25.52
C PHE A 39 9.97 -3.74 -25.99
N THR A 40 9.98 -3.53 -27.31
CA THR A 40 9.31 -2.38 -27.91
C THR A 40 7.81 -2.45 -27.68
N THR A 41 7.14 -1.31 -27.48
CA THR A 41 5.68 -1.26 -27.28
C THR A 41 5.01 -0.26 -28.20
N ASN A 42 3.68 -0.34 -28.22
CA ASN A 42 2.75 0.60 -28.81
C ASN A 42 1.51 0.68 -27.90
N ASP A 43 0.57 1.59 -28.20
CA ASP A 43 -0.63 1.80 -27.37
C ASP A 43 -1.54 0.56 -27.26
N ASN A 44 -1.44 -0.38 -28.19
CA ASN A 44 -2.21 -1.64 -28.20
C ASN A 44 -1.48 -2.78 -27.46
N THR A 45 -0.30 -2.51 -26.89
CA THR A 45 0.51 -3.53 -26.25
C THR A 45 -0.13 -4.00 -24.95
N THR A 46 -0.15 -5.31 -24.74
CA THR A 46 -0.54 -5.94 -23.47
C THR A 46 0.67 -6.59 -22.82
N LEU A 47 1.01 -6.14 -21.62
CA LEU A 47 2.02 -6.76 -20.77
C LEU A 47 1.34 -7.74 -19.81
N VAL A 48 1.67 -9.02 -19.94
CA VAL A 48 1.20 -10.11 -19.08
C VAL A 48 2.31 -10.50 -18.09
N LEU A 49 2.08 -10.27 -16.80
CA LEU A 49 3.01 -10.58 -15.71
C LEU A 49 2.49 -11.76 -14.89
N ASN A 50 3.23 -12.87 -14.87
CA ASN A 50 2.92 -14.04 -14.05
C ASN A 50 4.01 -14.23 -13.00
N LEU A 51 3.81 -13.65 -11.81
CA LEU A 51 4.82 -13.57 -10.76
C LEU A 51 4.42 -14.46 -9.59
N LYS A 52 5.30 -15.40 -9.24
CA LYS A 52 5.12 -16.30 -8.09
C LYS A 52 6.37 -16.34 -7.22
N ASN A 53 6.22 -16.18 -5.91
CA ASN A 53 7.35 -16.15 -4.96
C ASN A 53 8.44 -15.13 -5.38
N THR A 54 8.03 -13.94 -5.80
CA THR A 54 8.90 -12.93 -6.40
C THR A 54 8.74 -11.60 -5.67
N SER A 55 9.84 -10.86 -5.52
CA SER A 55 9.77 -9.46 -5.09
C SER A 55 10.28 -8.55 -6.20
N ALA A 56 9.50 -7.54 -6.58
CA ALA A 56 9.80 -6.68 -7.70
C ALA A 56 9.51 -5.20 -7.45
N GLN A 57 10.34 -4.35 -8.00
CA GLN A 57 10.08 -2.93 -8.14
C GLN A 57 9.48 -2.65 -9.50
N VAL A 58 8.43 -1.84 -9.52
CA VAL A 58 7.81 -1.37 -10.74
C VAL A 58 8.07 0.13 -10.85
N LEU A 59 8.66 0.52 -11.98
CA LEU A 59 9.02 1.89 -12.32
C LEU A 59 8.33 2.29 -13.62
N GLU A 60 8.19 3.59 -13.85
CA GLU A 60 7.85 4.10 -15.18
C GLU A 60 9.03 3.87 -16.15
N SER A 61 8.71 3.49 -17.38
CA SER A 61 9.70 3.38 -18.44
C SER A 61 10.03 4.73 -19.08
N PRO A 62 11.32 5.06 -19.29
CA PRO A 62 11.73 6.37 -19.81
C PRO A 62 11.50 6.57 -21.31
N ASP A 63 11.40 5.51 -22.11
CA ASP A 63 11.47 5.57 -23.57
C ASP A 63 10.38 4.77 -24.29
N GLY A 64 9.30 4.45 -23.59
CA GLY A 64 8.17 3.70 -24.16
C GLY A 64 8.39 2.19 -24.30
N ASN A 65 9.55 1.64 -23.90
CA ASN A 65 9.79 0.20 -23.94
C ASN A 65 9.44 -0.47 -22.61
N VAL A 66 9.12 -1.76 -22.60
CA VAL A 66 9.08 -2.55 -21.36
C VAL A 66 10.48 -3.07 -21.06
N TYR A 67 10.97 -2.87 -19.84
CA TYR A 67 12.25 -3.43 -19.37
C TYR A 67 12.02 -4.36 -18.21
N ILE A 68 12.66 -5.53 -18.23
CA ILE A 68 12.63 -6.44 -17.09
C ILE A 68 14.06 -6.89 -16.82
N GLU A 69 14.57 -6.54 -15.64
CA GLU A 69 15.86 -6.98 -15.14
C GLU A 69 15.64 -7.76 -13.84
N TYR A 70 16.14 -8.99 -13.79
CA TYR A 70 16.13 -9.82 -12.59
C TYR A 70 17.54 -10.29 -12.28
N THR A 71 18.03 -9.90 -11.09
CA THR A 71 19.36 -10.22 -10.60
C THR A 71 19.29 -10.83 -9.20
N ILE A 72 20.26 -11.69 -8.90
CA ILE A 72 20.47 -12.24 -7.56
C ILE A 72 21.91 -11.95 -7.13
N GLU A 73 22.07 -11.35 -5.96
CA GLU A 73 23.36 -11.04 -5.37
C GLU A 73 23.61 -11.94 -4.16
N PHE A 74 24.83 -12.45 -4.03
CA PHE A 74 25.25 -13.34 -2.96
C PHE A 74 26.41 -12.74 -2.18
N LYS A 75 26.39 -12.91 -0.86
CA LYS A 75 27.50 -12.60 0.03
C LYS A 75 27.70 -13.70 1.06
N ASN A 76 28.95 -14.08 1.29
CA ASN A 76 29.38 -15.18 2.14
C ASN A 76 28.54 -16.46 1.94
N THR A 77 28.14 -16.75 0.70
CA THR A 77 27.22 -17.85 0.39
C THR A 77 27.98 -19.05 -0.18
N ARG A 78 27.71 -20.26 0.32
CA ARG A 78 28.34 -21.50 -0.19
C ARG A 78 27.96 -21.77 -1.65
N LYS A 79 28.92 -22.21 -2.48
CA LYS A 79 28.72 -22.51 -3.92
C LYS A 79 27.53 -23.45 -4.18
N LYS A 80 27.45 -24.57 -3.46
CA LYS A 80 26.33 -25.54 -3.57
C LYS A 80 24.97 -24.90 -3.29
N LEU A 81 24.91 -23.91 -2.40
CA LEU A 81 23.67 -23.19 -2.11
C LEU A 81 23.33 -22.23 -3.26
N LYS A 82 24.31 -21.50 -3.80
CA LYS A 82 24.11 -20.63 -4.99
C LYS A 82 23.55 -21.41 -6.17
N GLU A 83 24.16 -22.53 -6.52
CA GLU A 83 23.71 -23.40 -7.62
C GLU A 83 22.29 -23.92 -7.40
N ARG A 84 21.95 -24.31 -6.15
CA ARG A 84 20.59 -24.73 -5.81
C ARG A 84 19.58 -23.60 -5.99
N GLN A 85 19.91 -22.38 -5.59
CA GLN A 85 19.03 -21.21 -5.75
C GLN A 85 18.74 -20.95 -7.24
N LEU A 86 19.81 -20.89 -8.05
CA LEU A 86 19.71 -20.60 -9.48
C LEU A 86 18.95 -21.70 -10.23
N LYS A 87 19.16 -22.98 -9.89
CA LYS A 87 18.49 -24.11 -10.55
C LYS A 87 16.96 -24.14 -10.34
N HIS A 88 16.46 -23.61 -9.23
CA HIS A 88 15.03 -23.64 -8.91
C HIS A 88 14.25 -22.42 -9.42
N LEU A 89 14.96 -21.49 -10.05
CA LEU A 89 14.41 -20.28 -10.60
C LEU A 89 13.98 -20.50 -12.04
N LEU A 90 12.70 -20.33 -12.30
CA LEU A 90 12.14 -20.41 -13.64
C LEU A 90 11.74 -19.01 -14.07
N VAL A 91 12.44 -18.48 -15.07
CA VAL A 91 12.20 -17.15 -15.61
C VAL A 91 12.13 -17.25 -17.13
N SER A 92 11.11 -16.65 -17.71
CA SER A 92 10.93 -16.58 -19.16
C SER A 92 10.21 -15.29 -19.52
N GLY A 93 10.69 -14.60 -20.56
CA GLY A 93 9.92 -13.56 -21.22
C GLY A 93 9.88 -13.78 -22.71
N LYS A 94 8.77 -13.41 -23.35
CA LYS A 94 8.59 -13.49 -24.79
C LYS A 94 7.66 -12.40 -25.28
N LYS A 95 7.85 -11.97 -26.52
CA LYS A 95 6.94 -11.06 -27.22
C LYS A 95 6.37 -11.77 -28.44
N GLU A 96 5.04 -11.79 -28.54
CA GLU A 96 4.28 -12.33 -29.67
C GLU A 96 3.33 -11.23 -30.16
N GLY A 97 3.68 -10.56 -31.26
CA GLY A 97 2.95 -9.37 -31.73
C GLY A 97 2.92 -8.26 -30.67
N ASN A 98 1.71 -7.83 -30.29
CA ASN A 98 1.48 -6.81 -29.25
C ASN A 98 1.40 -7.39 -27.83
N LYS A 99 1.66 -8.68 -27.64
CA LYS A 99 1.60 -9.32 -26.33
C LYS A 99 2.99 -9.62 -25.82
N ILE A 100 3.37 -8.99 -24.71
CA ILE A 100 4.60 -9.31 -23.97
C ILE A 100 4.20 -10.17 -22.78
N THR A 101 4.75 -11.36 -22.64
CA THR A 101 4.50 -12.24 -21.51
C THR A 101 5.78 -12.46 -20.74
N TYR A 102 5.76 -12.17 -19.45
CA TYR A 102 6.85 -12.45 -18.53
C TYR A 102 6.34 -13.35 -17.40
N SER A 103 7.12 -14.37 -17.07
CA SER A 103 6.86 -15.24 -15.93
C SER A 103 8.11 -15.44 -15.10
N SER A 104 7.93 -15.36 -13.79
CA SER A 104 8.94 -15.70 -12.78
C SER A 104 8.31 -16.58 -11.73
N LYS A 105 8.94 -17.73 -11.47
CA LYS A 105 8.51 -18.68 -10.44
C LYS A 105 9.72 -19.29 -9.75
N THR A 106 9.76 -19.14 -8.43
CA THR A 106 10.72 -19.86 -7.58
C THR A 106 10.04 -21.10 -7.01
N ARG A 107 10.61 -22.30 -7.26
CA ARG A 107 10.01 -23.59 -6.83
C ARG A 107 10.02 -23.83 -5.32
N ASN A 108 10.87 -23.13 -4.55
CA ASN A 108 10.95 -23.28 -3.10
C ASN A 108 10.81 -21.92 -2.41
N THR A 109 10.01 -21.84 -1.35
CA THR A 109 10.09 -20.78 -0.34
C THR A 109 11.39 -20.98 0.43
N ILE A 110 12.47 -20.31 0.01
CA ILE A 110 13.77 -20.50 0.63
C ILE A 110 13.77 -19.79 1.99
N SER A 111 13.62 -20.58 3.05
CA SER A 111 13.76 -20.17 4.45
C SER A 111 15.24 -20.01 4.84
N HIS A 112 15.91 -19.04 4.25
CA HIS A 112 17.17 -18.49 4.75
C HIS A 112 17.02 -16.96 4.72
N SER A 113 17.98 -16.20 5.24
CA SER A 113 17.99 -14.73 5.22
C SER A 113 18.06 -14.16 3.79
N VAL A 114 17.02 -14.43 3.00
CA VAL A 114 16.72 -13.89 1.69
C VAL A 114 16.01 -12.59 1.99
N TYR A 115 16.75 -11.49 1.84
CA TYR A 115 16.14 -10.19 1.97
C TYR A 115 15.48 -9.85 0.65
N ASN A 116 14.20 -9.53 0.72
CA ASN A 116 13.52 -8.91 -0.40
C ASN A 116 14.05 -7.48 -0.56
N PHE A 117 14.16 -6.99 -1.80
CA PHE A 117 14.74 -5.67 -2.07
C PHE A 117 14.09 -4.55 -1.24
N ASP A 118 12.78 -4.65 -1.01
CA ASP A 118 12.03 -3.72 -0.18
C ASP A 118 12.62 -3.64 1.23
N GLU A 119 12.84 -4.78 1.89
CA GLU A 119 13.41 -4.87 3.25
C GLU A 119 14.78 -4.16 3.36
N LEU A 120 15.52 -4.10 2.25
CA LEU A 120 16.85 -3.50 2.19
C LEU A 120 16.88 -2.02 1.81
N LEU A 121 15.89 -1.50 1.08
CA LEU A 121 15.76 -0.06 0.84
C LEU A 121 15.47 0.67 2.15
N ILE A 122 14.63 0.05 2.97
CA ILE A 122 14.17 0.52 4.27
C ILE A 122 15.32 0.67 5.28
N ASP A 123 16.23 -0.30 5.36
CA ASP A 123 17.32 -0.26 6.35
C ASP A 123 18.39 0.80 6.01
N ARG A 124 18.40 1.31 4.76
CA ARG A 124 19.47 2.17 4.23
C ARG A 124 19.16 3.66 4.20
N PHE A 125 17.93 4.08 3.88
CA PHE A 125 17.66 5.49 3.59
C PHE A 125 17.14 6.32 4.77
N GLU A 126 16.43 5.73 5.74
CA GLU A 126 15.60 6.55 6.65
C GLU A 126 15.94 6.39 8.15
N LYS A 127 16.81 5.43 8.48
CA LYS A 127 17.15 5.08 9.87
C LYS A 127 17.72 6.26 10.67
N LYS A 128 18.35 7.23 10.00
CA LYS A 128 18.98 8.40 10.66
C LYS A 128 18.05 9.60 10.85
N ASN A 129 17.00 9.73 10.02
CA ASN A 129 16.14 10.91 10.05
C ASN A 129 14.82 10.67 10.81
N LEU A 130 14.30 9.43 10.86
CA LEU A 130 13.01 9.11 11.50
C LEU A 130 13.08 8.85 13.02
N LEU A 131 14.27 8.69 13.59
CA LEU A 131 14.49 8.42 15.02
C LEU A 131 14.51 9.69 15.89
N LYS A 132 14.42 10.88 15.29
CA LYS A 132 14.48 12.14 16.03
C LYS A 132 13.13 12.59 16.59
N ASP A 133 12.02 12.14 16.01
CA ASP A 133 10.69 12.57 16.44
C ASP A 133 10.16 11.68 17.56
N SER A 134 9.64 12.36 18.59
CA SER A 134 9.04 11.79 19.77
C SER A 134 8.01 10.70 19.45
N LEU A 135 7.87 9.80 20.43
CA LEU A 135 6.95 8.67 20.43
C LEU A 135 5.56 9.12 19.98
N PRO A 136 5.04 8.65 18.82
CA PRO A 136 3.64 8.88 18.52
C PRO A 136 2.83 8.09 19.55
N LYS A 137 2.12 8.80 20.44
CA LYS A 137 1.08 8.19 21.25
C LYS A 137 0.06 7.57 20.27
N PRO A 138 -0.48 6.38 20.55
CA PRO A 138 -1.55 5.83 19.72
C PRO A 138 -2.74 6.78 19.79
N THR A 139 -2.91 7.61 18.76
CA THR A 139 -4.10 8.44 18.59
C THR A 139 -5.12 7.63 17.81
N ILE A 140 -6.38 7.65 18.28
CA ILE A 140 -7.46 6.88 17.63
C ILE A 140 -7.71 7.45 16.21
N ARG A 141 -7.71 8.79 16.07
CA ARG A 141 -7.74 9.48 14.77
C ARG A 141 -6.32 9.66 14.23
N LYS A 142 -6.13 9.38 12.93
CA LYS A 142 -4.88 9.64 12.21
C LYS A 142 -5.04 10.80 11.24
N SER A 143 -4.01 11.63 11.07
CA SER A 143 -3.97 12.59 9.97
C SER A 143 -3.67 11.88 8.65
N LEU A 144 -4.02 12.51 7.53
CA LEU A 144 -3.64 12.04 6.20
C LEU A 144 -2.13 11.81 6.07
N ASP A 145 -1.32 12.77 6.52
CA ASP A 145 0.14 12.64 6.49
C ASP A 145 0.62 11.46 7.32
N SER A 146 -0.01 11.17 8.46
CA SER A 146 0.31 10.00 9.27
C SER A 146 0.02 8.69 8.53
N VAL A 147 -1.10 8.61 7.81
CA VAL A 147 -1.45 7.44 7.01
C VAL A 147 -0.51 7.27 5.82
N ILE A 148 -0.19 8.35 5.10
CA ILE A 148 0.79 8.33 4.00
C ILE A 148 2.15 7.89 4.55
N ASN A 149 2.56 8.42 5.71
CA ASN A 149 3.81 8.06 6.36
C ASN A 149 3.87 6.58 6.79
N GLU A 150 2.74 5.96 7.14
CA GLU A 150 2.65 4.50 7.39
C GLU A 150 2.71 3.67 6.09
N ILE A 151 2.25 4.22 4.97
CA ILE A 151 2.31 3.57 3.66
C ILE A 151 3.75 3.62 3.09
N THR A 152 4.40 4.77 3.20
CA THR A 152 5.78 4.99 2.72
C THR A 152 6.80 4.28 3.60
N ASN A 153 6.69 4.44 4.93
CA ASN A 153 7.61 3.82 5.86
C ASN A 153 7.15 2.42 6.16
N SER A 154 7.97 1.44 5.81
CA SER A 154 7.63 0.05 6.07
C SER A 154 7.27 -0.25 7.53
N GLU A 155 6.44 -1.29 7.68
CA GLU A 155 6.08 -1.89 8.96
C GLU A 155 7.29 -2.23 9.85
N LEU A 156 8.47 -2.51 9.25
CA LEU A 156 9.72 -2.78 9.97
C LEU A 156 10.30 -1.53 10.64
N LEU A 157 10.24 -0.35 10.01
CA LEU A 157 10.69 0.91 10.62
C LEU A 157 9.77 1.30 11.77
N PHE A 158 8.46 1.18 11.57
CA PHE A 158 7.48 1.48 12.60
C PHE A 158 7.58 0.50 13.78
N ARG A 159 7.69 -0.82 13.53
CA ARG A 159 7.94 -1.82 14.57
C ARG A 159 9.26 -1.59 15.30
N ASN A 160 10.33 -1.20 14.60
CA ASN A 160 11.61 -0.89 15.24
C ASN A 160 11.56 0.42 16.02
N LYS A 161 10.79 1.42 15.57
CA LYS A 161 10.51 2.66 16.30
C LYS A 161 9.73 2.36 17.58
N ILE A 162 8.69 1.50 17.51
CA ILE A 162 7.92 1.04 18.68
C ILE A 162 8.76 0.17 19.62
N ARG A 163 9.59 -0.75 19.11
CA ARG A 163 10.48 -1.57 19.95
C ARG A 163 11.53 -0.73 20.66
N GLY A 164 12.14 0.22 19.93
CA GLY A 164 13.05 1.21 20.49
C GLY A 164 12.36 2.09 21.54
N ALA A 165 11.13 2.51 21.25
CA ALA A 165 10.27 3.29 22.15
C ALA A 165 9.97 2.57 23.46
N LEU A 166 9.64 1.28 23.39
CA LEU A 166 9.27 0.47 24.54
C LEU A 166 10.49 -0.13 25.27
N LYS A 167 11.71 0.26 24.88
CA LYS A 167 12.99 -0.33 25.36
C LYS A 167 12.99 -1.86 25.32
N ILE A 168 12.21 -2.45 24.40
CA ILE A 168 12.18 -3.90 24.22
C ILE A 168 13.51 -4.27 23.59
N THR A 169 14.40 -4.83 24.40
CA THR A 169 15.66 -5.36 23.90
C THR A 169 15.33 -6.49 22.91
N PRO A 170 15.88 -6.46 21.69
CA PRO A 170 15.69 -7.56 20.76
C PRO A 170 16.17 -8.84 21.46
N ARG A 171 15.29 -9.86 21.54
CA ARG A 171 15.63 -11.17 22.13
C ARG A 171 16.97 -11.63 21.53
N GLN A 172 17.84 -12.26 22.33
CA GLN A 172 19.21 -12.65 21.93
C GLN A 172 19.29 -13.41 20.59
N THR A 173 18.21 -14.04 20.15
CA THR A 173 18.04 -14.65 18.82
C THR A 173 18.18 -13.66 17.65
N GLU A 174 17.74 -12.39 17.79
CA GLU A 174 17.92 -11.36 16.75
C GLU A 174 19.36 -10.79 16.74
N ARG A 175 20.07 -10.79 17.88
CA ARG A 175 21.49 -10.40 17.92
C ARG A 175 22.40 -11.43 17.23
N ARG A 176 22.02 -12.71 17.23
CA ARG A 176 22.75 -13.77 16.50
C ARG A 176 22.62 -13.69 14.98
N ASN A 177 21.58 -13.05 14.45
CA ASN A 177 21.38 -12.92 13.00
C ASN A 177 22.15 -11.76 12.35
N ARG A 178 22.89 -10.95 13.11
CA ARG A 178 23.80 -9.94 12.56
C ARG A 178 25.17 -10.51 12.15
N SER A 179 25.44 -11.78 12.43
CA SER A 179 26.61 -12.42 11.84
C SER A 179 26.32 -12.64 10.35
N VAL A 180 27.23 -12.15 9.52
CA VAL A 180 27.19 -12.06 8.06
C VAL A 180 27.29 -13.46 7.41
N ASN A 181 26.54 -14.45 7.89
CA ASN A 181 26.87 -15.85 7.63
C ASN A 181 26.44 -16.38 6.27
N ASN A 182 25.38 -15.86 5.64
CA ASN A 182 25.06 -16.00 4.21
C ASN A 182 23.98 -14.95 3.88
N LEU A 183 24.20 -14.10 2.88
CA LEU A 183 23.22 -13.09 2.45
C LEU A 183 22.89 -13.29 0.97
N ILE A 184 21.60 -13.43 0.67
CA ILE A 184 21.10 -13.57 -0.70
C ILE A 184 20.08 -12.46 -0.92
N ILE A 185 20.28 -11.66 -1.96
CA ILE A 185 19.41 -10.54 -2.29
C ILE A 185 18.85 -10.78 -3.69
N SER A 186 17.54 -10.92 -3.80
CA SER A 186 16.87 -10.96 -5.09
C SER A 186 16.38 -9.55 -5.45
N ARG A 187 16.68 -9.11 -6.68
CA ARG A 187 16.27 -7.79 -7.19
C ARG A 187 15.65 -7.95 -8.56
N MET A 188 14.34 -7.76 -8.63
CA MET A 188 13.63 -7.62 -9.88
C MET A 188 13.20 -6.17 -10.07
N VAL A 189 13.48 -5.61 -11.24
CA VAL A 189 13.04 -4.28 -11.65
C VAL A 189 12.29 -4.42 -12.96
N ILE A 190 11.04 -3.98 -12.97
CA ILE A 190 10.15 -3.95 -14.12
C ILE A 190 9.88 -2.49 -14.44
N LYS A 191 10.27 -2.01 -15.62
CA LYS A 191 9.91 -0.68 -16.10
C LYS A 191 8.79 -0.79 -17.11
N ILE A 192 7.68 -0.12 -16.86
CA ILE A 192 6.46 -0.21 -17.66
C ILE A 192 6.19 1.18 -18.27
N PRO A 193 6.00 1.29 -19.59
CA PRO A 193 5.63 2.55 -20.22
C PRO A 193 4.16 2.89 -19.91
N LYS A 194 3.83 4.18 -19.98
CA LYS A 194 2.44 4.65 -19.88
C LYS A 194 1.57 4.09 -21.02
N LYS A 195 0.25 4.08 -20.80
CA LYS A 195 -0.80 3.79 -21.80
C LYS A 195 -0.89 2.35 -22.36
N ILE A 196 -0.09 1.40 -21.89
CA ILE A 196 -0.27 -0.03 -22.23
C ILE A 196 -1.23 -0.74 -21.26
N HIS A 197 -1.83 -1.87 -21.67
CA HIS A 197 -2.63 -2.71 -20.77
C HIS A 197 -1.73 -3.66 -19.97
N VAL A 198 -1.81 -3.62 -18.65
CA VAL A 198 -1.11 -4.56 -17.77
C VAL A 198 -2.09 -5.62 -17.25
N ARG A 199 -1.81 -6.89 -17.53
CA ARG A 199 -2.49 -8.03 -16.91
C ARG A 199 -1.52 -8.74 -15.98
N ALA A 200 -1.86 -8.89 -14.71
CA ALA A 200 -0.96 -9.48 -13.74
C ALA A 200 -1.63 -10.60 -12.94
N THR A 201 -0.95 -11.73 -12.80
CA THR A 201 -1.24 -12.77 -11.81
C THR A 201 -0.07 -12.80 -10.84
N ILE A 202 -0.34 -12.42 -9.60
CA ILE A 202 0.68 -12.18 -8.56
C ILE A 202 0.36 -13.08 -7.38
N GLU A 203 1.21 -14.06 -7.11
CA GLU A 203 1.05 -15.04 -6.02
C GLU A 203 2.26 -15.02 -5.09
N ASP A 204 2.03 -14.98 -3.78
CA ASP A 204 3.09 -15.06 -2.76
C ASP A 204 4.24 -14.07 -3.02
N SER A 205 3.91 -12.86 -3.50
CA SER A 205 4.87 -11.91 -4.06
C SER A 205 4.74 -10.53 -3.43
N ASN A 206 5.83 -9.75 -3.48
CA ASN A 206 5.86 -8.38 -2.96
C ASN A 206 6.20 -7.43 -4.09
N LEU A 207 5.30 -6.52 -4.44
CA LEU A 207 5.56 -5.52 -5.47
C LEU A 207 5.44 -4.12 -4.90
N VAL A 208 6.38 -3.27 -5.30
CA VAL A 208 6.37 -1.84 -4.98
C VAL A 208 6.41 -1.05 -6.28
N PHE A 209 5.36 -0.28 -6.52
CA PHE A 209 5.25 0.68 -7.60
C PHE A 209 5.76 2.02 -7.07
N MET A 210 6.97 2.40 -7.49
CA MET A 210 7.64 3.60 -6.99
C MET A 210 7.10 4.88 -7.64
N ASP A 211 6.59 4.76 -8.87
CA ASP A 211 6.02 5.83 -9.66
C ASP A 211 4.50 5.71 -9.75
N ASP A 212 3.85 6.73 -10.33
CA ASP A 212 2.40 6.74 -10.52
C ASP A 212 1.99 5.70 -11.57
N PHE A 213 1.03 4.84 -11.23
CA PHE A 213 0.57 3.76 -12.08
C PHE A 213 -0.86 4.02 -12.59
N PHE A 214 -0.93 4.64 -13.77
CA PHE A 214 -2.20 5.02 -14.42
C PHE A 214 -2.52 4.20 -15.69
N ASN A 215 -1.77 3.14 -15.94
CA ASN A 215 -2.07 2.18 -16.97
C ASN A 215 -3.41 1.48 -16.67
N ARG A 216 -4.13 1.12 -17.73
CA ARG A 216 -5.22 0.15 -17.59
C ARG A 216 -4.64 -1.14 -17.03
N SER A 217 -5.23 -1.66 -15.95
CA SER A 217 -4.74 -2.88 -15.32
C SER A 217 -5.84 -3.88 -14.97
N THR A 218 -5.50 -5.16 -15.09
CA THR A 218 -6.32 -6.27 -14.62
C THR A 218 -5.41 -7.17 -13.79
N MET A 219 -5.55 -7.12 -12.47
CA MET A 219 -4.66 -7.82 -11.56
C MET A 219 -5.42 -8.84 -10.72
N ASN A 220 -4.95 -10.09 -10.71
CA ASN A 220 -5.36 -11.10 -9.73
C ASN A 220 -4.21 -11.33 -8.77
N VAL A 221 -4.44 -11.06 -7.50
CA VAL A 221 -3.40 -10.96 -6.48
C VAL A 221 -3.76 -11.88 -5.32
N ARG A 222 -2.84 -12.80 -4.96
CA ARG A 222 -3.05 -13.78 -3.89
C ARG A 222 -1.87 -13.81 -2.93
N ASN A 223 -2.15 -13.81 -1.63
CA ASN A 223 -1.15 -13.95 -0.55
C ASN A 223 0.04 -12.97 -0.69
N SER A 224 -0.21 -11.77 -1.19
CA SER A 224 0.85 -10.87 -1.68
C SER A 224 0.86 -9.54 -0.94
N LYS A 225 1.94 -8.77 -1.10
CA LYS A 225 2.00 -7.39 -0.62
C LYS A 225 2.17 -6.46 -1.81
N LEU A 226 1.21 -5.57 -2.01
CA LEU A 226 1.32 -4.52 -3.01
C LEU A 226 1.41 -3.16 -2.35
N ARG A 227 2.33 -2.34 -2.86
CA ARG A 227 2.42 -0.93 -2.50
C ARG A 227 2.44 -0.06 -3.75
N PHE A 228 1.58 0.95 -3.77
CA PHE A 228 1.52 1.96 -4.81
C PHE A 228 1.81 3.34 -4.25
N LYS A 229 2.54 4.15 -5.00
CA LYS A 229 2.51 5.60 -4.81
C LYS A 229 1.13 6.13 -5.20
N SER A 230 0.82 6.10 -6.49
CA SER A 230 -0.52 6.44 -7.01
C SER A 230 -1.02 5.34 -7.92
N LEU A 231 -2.32 5.08 -7.86
CA LEU A 231 -3.00 4.07 -8.67
C LEU A 231 -4.31 4.64 -9.19
N GLY A 232 -4.53 4.61 -10.50
CA GLY A 232 -5.74 5.22 -11.05
C GLY A 232 -6.01 4.96 -12.52
N ASN A 233 -7.16 4.38 -12.83
CA ASN A 233 -7.69 4.27 -14.18
C ASN A 233 -9.12 3.76 -14.05
N THR A 234 -10.07 4.35 -14.75
CA THR A 234 -11.48 3.92 -14.67
C THR A 234 -11.69 2.47 -15.12
N LEU A 235 -10.78 1.93 -15.94
CA LEU A 235 -10.79 0.56 -16.43
C LEU A 235 -9.90 -0.39 -15.59
N ASN A 236 -9.41 0.06 -14.42
CA ASN A 236 -8.70 -0.81 -13.50
C ASN A 236 -9.65 -1.80 -12.84
N ILE A 237 -9.25 -3.06 -12.83
CA ILE A 237 -9.92 -4.14 -12.10
C ILE A 237 -8.84 -4.88 -11.32
N ILE A 238 -8.89 -4.81 -10.00
CA ILE A 238 -7.93 -5.49 -9.13
C ILE A 238 -8.69 -6.37 -8.16
N ASP A 239 -8.48 -7.67 -8.28
CA ASP A 239 -9.00 -8.67 -7.35
C ASP A 239 -7.86 -9.13 -6.44
N PHE A 240 -7.99 -8.85 -5.15
CA PHE A 240 -6.96 -9.07 -4.15
C PHE A 240 -7.50 -9.98 -3.06
N ASP A 241 -6.90 -11.17 -2.93
CA ASP A 241 -7.26 -12.17 -1.94
C ASP A 241 -6.08 -12.46 -1.02
N ASN A 242 -6.25 -12.16 0.26
CA ASN A 242 -5.25 -12.33 1.32
C ASN A 242 -3.92 -11.57 1.10
N GLY A 243 -3.48 -10.83 2.11
CA GLY A 243 -2.21 -10.11 2.10
C GLY A 243 -2.33 -8.66 2.56
N TYR A 244 -1.53 -7.77 1.95
CA TYR A 244 -1.45 -6.37 2.33
C TYR A 244 -1.50 -5.47 1.09
N PHE A 245 -2.41 -4.51 1.10
CA PHE A 245 -2.52 -3.50 0.05
C PHE A 245 -2.30 -2.12 0.64
N ASN A 246 -1.32 -1.38 0.10
CA ASN A 246 -1.05 -0.01 0.53
C ASN A 246 -0.98 0.91 -0.70
N ALA A 247 -1.67 2.05 -0.67
CA ALA A 247 -1.61 3.03 -1.76
C ALA A 247 -1.69 4.45 -1.20
N GLU A 248 -0.78 5.35 -1.56
CA GLU A 248 -0.88 6.75 -1.10
C GLU A 248 -2.09 7.44 -1.74
N VAL A 249 -2.35 7.16 -3.02
CA VAL A 249 -3.50 7.68 -3.76
C VAL A 249 -4.15 6.57 -4.59
N VAL A 250 -5.47 6.46 -4.46
CA VAL A 250 -6.33 5.66 -5.34
C VAL A 250 -7.32 6.59 -6.01
N SER A 251 -7.18 6.76 -7.33
CA SER A 251 -7.99 7.69 -8.15
C SER A 251 -8.63 6.94 -9.32
N SER A 252 -9.83 6.39 -9.07
CA SER A 252 -10.64 5.58 -9.97
C SER A 252 -10.22 4.13 -10.19
N GLY A 253 -11.24 3.30 -10.41
CA GLY A 253 -11.12 1.87 -10.68
C GLY A 253 -12.12 1.05 -9.86
N ASN A 254 -12.12 -0.26 -10.11
CA ASN A 254 -12.85 -1.23 -9.32
C ASN A 254 -11.86 -2.15 -8.59
N TYR A 255 -12.00 -2.24 -7.27
CA TYR A 255 -11.08 -2.95 -6.39
C TYR A 255 -11.86 -3.92 -5.51
N SER A 256 -11.56 -5.22 -5.64
CA SER A 256 -12.13 -6.28 -4.83
C SER A 256 -11.10 -6.74 -3.80
N PHE A 257 -11.42 -6.69 -2.51
CA PHE A 257 -10.56 -7.15 -1.42
C PHE A 257 -11.27 -8.23 -0.60
N ALA A 258 -10.77 -9.46 -0.65
CA ALA A 258 -11.28 -10.59 0.14
C ALA A 258 -10.21 -11.07 1.11
N ASN A 259 -10.57 -11.23 2.39
CA ASN A 259 -9.69 -11.74 3.44
C ASN A 259 -8.35 -10.98 3.54
N VAL A 260 -8.31 -9.72 3.14
CA VAL A 260 -7.08 -8.94 3.12
C VAL A 260 -6.78 -8.49 4.54
N LYS A 261 -5.56 -8.78 5.02
CA LYS A 261 -5.20 -8.53 6.42
C LYS A 261 -5.24 -7.04 6.73
N GLU A 262 -4.85 -6.24 5.75
CA GLU A 262 -4.85 -4.79 5.87
C GLU A 262 -4.82 -4.11 4.50
N VAL A 263 -5.73 -3.16 4.34
CA VAL A 263 -5.78 -2.22 3.22
C VAL A 263 -5.55 -0.81 3.80
N ARG A 264 -4.49 -0.13 3.39
CA ARG A 264 -4.27 1.29 3.72
C ARG A 264 -4.33 2.14 2.47
N ILE A 265 -5.19 3.14 2.48
CA ILE A 265 -5.30 4.11 1.39
C ILE A 265 -5.09 5.50 1.98
N GLY A 266 -4.14 6.27 1.45
CA GLY A 266 -3.95 7.65 1.87
C GLY A 266 -5.15 8.49 1.45
N ARG A 267 -5.34 8.65 0.13
CA ARG A 267 -6.50 9.34 -0.47
C ARG A 267 -7.29 8.40 -1.37
N LEU A 268 -8.62 8.37 -1.20
CA LEU A 268 -9.54 7.60 -2.03
C LEU A 268 -10.45 8.54 -2.84
N SER A 269 -10.53 8.36 -4.16
CA SER A 269 -11.44 9.11 -5.03
C SER A 269 -11.94 8.28 -6.22
N ASN A 270 -13.17 8.55 -6.66
CA ASN A 270 -13.85 8.00 -7.84
C ASN A 270 -13.79 6.46 -7.95
N SER A 271 -13.72 5.76 -6.82
CA SER A 271 -13.43 4.34 -6.77
C SER A 271 -14.61 3.52 -6.25
N LEU A 272 -14.75 2.32 -6.82
CA LEU A 272 -15.63 1.28 -6.30
C LEU A 272 -14.80 0.27 -5.53
N LEU A 273 -15.10 0.08 -4.25
CA LEU A 273 -14.49 -0.96 -3.42
C LEU A 273 -15.53 -2.05 -3.12
N ASN A 274 -15.21 -3.30 -3.45
CA ASN A 274 -15.98 -4.47 -3.03
C ASN A 274 -15.15 -5.25 -2.02
N THR A 275 -15.66 -5.47 -0.82
CA THR A 275 -14.80 -5.93 0.28
C THR A 275 -15.47 -7.02 1.11
N GLU A 276 -14.66 -7.94 1.61
CA GLU A 276 -15.12 -9.07 2.42
C GLU A 276 -14.06 -9.44 3.46
N PHE A 277 -14.46 -9.57 4.73
CA PHE A 277 -13.58 -9.98 5.84
C PHE A 277 -12.24 -9.23 5.90
N THR A 278 -12.26 -7.92 5.64
CA THR A 278 -11.04 -7.13 5.43
C THR A 278 -10.96 -5.96 6.41
N LYS A 279 -9.74 -5.61 6.86
CA LYS A 279 -9.50 -4.38 7.63
C LYS A 279 -9.01 -3.27 6.71
N ILE A 280 -9.69 -2.12 6.72
CA ILE A 280 -9.48 -1.01 5.78
C ILE A 280 -9.30 0.30 6.53
N GLY A 281 -8.18 0.99 6.31
CA GLY A 281 -7.93 2.34 6.81
C GLY A 281 -7.77 3.33 5.68
N ILE A 282 -8.55 4.41 5.70
CA ILE A 282 -8.53 5.46 4.70
C ILE A 282 -8.21 6.80 5.36
N GLY A 283 -7.10 7.42 4.92
CA GLY A 283 -6.62 8.69 5.44
C GLY A 283 -7.55 9.85 5.13
N GLU A 284 -8.00 9.95 3.88
CA GLU A 284 -8.90 11.00 3.40
C GLU A 284 -9.85 10.47 2.31
N ILE A 285 -11.14 10.71 2.50
CA ILE A 285 -12.19 10.40 1.52
C ILE A 285 -12.42 11.62 0.63
N GLY A 286 -12.15 11.46 -0.67
CA GLY A 286 -12.43 12.42 -1.71
C GLY A 286 -13.76 12.18 -2.43
N ILE A 287 -13.87 12.74 -3.63
CA ILE A 287 -15.08 12.69 -4.47
C ILE A 287 -15.45 11.28 -4.95
N GLY A 288 -16.74 10.98 -4.99
CA GLY A 288 -17.32 9.97 -5.90
C GLY A 288 -17.02 8.52 -5.53
N ASN A 289 -16.95 8.21 -4.24
CA ASN A 289 -16.57 6.89 -3.76
C ASN A 289 -17.78 6.04 -3.39
N LYS A 290 -17.71 4.76 -3.74
CA LYS A 290 -18.71 3.76 -3.39
C LYS A 290 -18.04 2.52 -2.80
N ILE A 291 -18.58 2.03 -1.70
CA ILE A 291 -18.11 0.82 -1.02
C ILE A 291 -19.29 -0.15 -0.87
N ILE A 292 -19.07 -1.40 -1.25
CA ILE A 292 -20.00 -2.51 -1.07
C ILE A 292 -19.27 -3.58 -0.26
N ASP A 293 -19.86 -4.04 0.83
CA ASP A 293 -19.09 -4.76 1.83
C ASP A 293 -19.85 -5.85 2.59
N PHE A 294 -19.11 -6.87 3.02
CA PHE A 294 -19.57 -7.91 3.94
C PHE A 294 -18.52 -8.20 5.04
N ASN A 295 -18.87 -7.89 6.28
CA ASN A 295 -18.13 -8.22 7.50
C ASN A 295 -16.67 -7.71 7.56
N SER A 296 -16.45 -6.46 7.17
CA SER A 296 -15.15 -5.77 7.25
C SER A 296 -15.08 -4.78 8.42
N GLU A 297 -13.88 -4.25 8.67
CA GLU A 297 -13.64 -3.18 9.64
C GLU A 297 -13.03 -1.96 8.94
N TYR A 298 -13.73 -0.82 8.99
CA TYR A 298 -13.31 0.43 8.35
C TYR A 298 -12.86 1.48 9.34
N PHE A 299 -11.86 2.27 8.93
CA PHE A 299 -11.44 3.50 9.59
C PHE A 299 -11.42 4.65 8.58
N PHE A 300 -12.39 5.56 8.67
CA PHE A 300 -12.50 6.76 7.82
C PHE A 300 -12.00 7.98 8.59
N TYR A 301 -10.71 8.30 8.47
CA TYR A 301 -10.07 9.27 9.36
C TYR A 301 -10.39 10.74 9.06
N ASN A 302 -10.42 11.11 7.76
CA ASN A 302 -10.63 12.48 7.31
C ASN A 302 -11.44 12.54 6.00
N TRP A 303 -11.89 13.73 5.65
CA TRP A 303 -12.73 14.02 4.49
C TRP A 303 -12.16 15.20 3.73
N ALA A 304 -12.15 15.13 2.40
CA ALA A 304 -11.80 16.25 1.56
C ALA A 304 -12.85 17.37 1.68
N ASN A 305 -12.46 18.62 1.41
CA ASN A 305 -13.36 19.77 1.50
C ASN A 305 -14.57 19.69 0.56
N ASP A 306 -14.43 18.96 -0.55
CA ASP A 306 -15.42 18.82 -1.62
C ASP A 306 -15.67 17.34 -1.97
N PHE A 307 -15.82 16.47 -0.97
CA PHE A 307 -16.03 15.04 -1.18
C PHE A 307 -17.33 14.68 -1.91
N LYS A 308 -18.27 15.63 -2.07
CA LYS A 308 -19.57 15.56 -2.79
C LYS A 308 -20.50 14.43 -2.37
N ARG A 309 -20.13 13.18 -2.63
CA ARG A 309 -20.93 11.99 -2.32
C ARG A 309 -20.03 10.82 -1.96
N PHE A 310 -20.36 10.20 -0.83
CA PHE A 310 -19.79 8.94 -0.36
C PHE A 310 -20.92 7.95 -0.06
N GLU A 311 -20.81 6.74 -0.59
CA GLU A 311 -21.77 5.65 -0.36
C GLU A 311 -21.08 4.44 0.25
N LEU A 312 -21.64 3.91 1.33
CA LEU A 312 -21.25 2.63 1.92
C LEU A 312 -22.49 1.75 2.09
N SER A 313 -22.52 0.60 1.43
CA SER A 313 -23.53 -0.44 1.63
C SER A 313 -22.85 -1.65 2.25
N SER A 314 -23.29 -2.08 3.44
CA SER A 314 -22.56 -3.08 4.22
C SER A 314 -23.45 -3.95 5.09
N GLU A 315 -23.04 -5.21 5.29
CA GLU A 315 -23.64 -6.15 6.23
C GLU A 315 -22.60 -6.67 7.23
N TYR A 316 -22.93 -6.69 8.54
CA TYR A 316 -22.10 -7.19 9.65
C TYR A 316 -20.82 -6.40 9.97
N SER A 317 -20.60 -5.25 9.34
CA SER A 317 -19.32 -4.57 9.44
C SER A 317 -19.22 -3.56 10.57
N LYS A 318 -17.97 -3.25 10.92
CA LYS A 318 -17.60 -2.22 11.90
C LYS A 318 -17.08 -0.98 11.19
N ILE A 319 -17.60 0.18 11.54
CA ILE A 319 -17.28 1.43 10.86
C ILE A 319 -16.83 2.46 11.89
N HIS A 320 -15.53 2.78 11.88
CA HIS A 320 -14.95 3.87 12.66
C HIS A 320 -14.99 5.15 11.84
N PHE A 321 -15.77 6.12 12.33
CA PHE A 321 -16.12 7.32 11.61
C PHE A 321 -15.81 8.56 12.45
N TRP A 322 -15.07 9.48 11.84
CA TRP A 322 -14.91 10.84 12.33
C TRP A 322 -15.67 11.79 11.41
N TYR A 323 -16.56 12.57 11.99
CA TYR A 323 -17.37 13.54 11.27
C TYR A 323 -16.48 14.60 10.62
N PRO A 324 -16.82 15.02 9.38
CA PRO A 324 -16.19 16.19 8.76
C PRO A 324 -16.46 17.45 9.59
N ASP A 325 -15.42 18.25 9.82
CA ASP A 325 -15.53 19.62 10.38
C ASP A 325 -15.97 20.61 9.27
N LEU A 326 -16.95 20.20 8.45
CA LEU A 326 -17.40 20.85 7.23
C LEU A 326 -18.93 20.83 7.16
N ASN A 327 -19.53 21.68 6.32
CA ASN A 327 -20.97 21.61 6.09
C ASN A 327 -21.32 20.38 5.24
N HIS A 328 -21.90 19.35 5.86
CA HIS A 328 -22.23 18.08 5.22
C HIS A 328 -23.60 17.58 5.65
N SER A 329 -24.13 16.67 4.85
CA SER A 329 -25.28 15.84 5.22
C SER A 329 -24.85 14.41 5.51
N LEU A 330 -25.56 13.76 6.43
CA LEU A 330 -25.39 12.35 6.76
C LEU A 330 -26.76 11.69 6.78
N GLU A 331 -26.86 10.57 6.09
CA GLU A 331 -28.02 9.69 6.13
C GLU A 331 -27.54 8.27 6.38
N VAL A 332 -28.14 7.62 7.37
CA VAL A 332 -27.90 6.21 7.68
C VAL A 332 -29.22 5.49 7.67
N ILE A 333 -29.37 4.58 6.72
CA ILE A 333 -30.48 3.63 6.66
C ILE A 333 -29.96 2.25 7.07
N GLY A 334 -30.84 1.40 7.59
CA GLY A 334 -30.41 0.08 7.98
C GLY A 334 -31.41 -0.72 8.79
N TYR A 335 -30.91 -1.84 9.31
CA TYR A 335 -31.65 -2.73 10.17
C TYR A 335 -30.70 -3.37 11.20
N ASN A 336 -31.10 -3.38 12.48
CA ASN A 336 -30.37 -4.01 13.57
C ASN A 336 -28.90 -3.53 13.67
N THR A 337 -28.70 -2.21 13.54
CA THR A 337 -27.38 -1.58 13.58
C THR A 337 -27.19 -0.85 14.91
N ARG A 338 -25.98 -0.87 15.44
CA ARG A 338 -25.64 -0.17 16.69
C ARG A 338 -24.78 1.05 16.38
N ASN A 339 -25.00 2.14 17.11
CA ASN A 339 -24.13 3.31 17.05
C ASN A 339 -23.54 3.57 18.43
N LEU A 340 -22.22 3.61 18.52
CA LEU A 340 -21.45 3.87 19.72
C LEU A 340 -20.88 5.30 19.59
N LEU A 341 -21.31 6.19 20.46
CA LEU A 341 -20.91 7.60 20.46
C LEU A 341 -19.81 7.86 21.49
N GLY A 342 -18.91 8.80 21.18
CA GLY A 342 -17.99 9.39 22.17
C GLY A 342 -16.93 8.42 22.71
N ASN A 343 -16.39 7.53 21.86
CA ASN A 343 -15.48 6.45 22.27
C ASN A 343 -16.12 5.41 23.21
N ASP A 344 -17.29 4.91 22.82
CA ASP A 344 -18.04 3.86 23.53
C ASP A 344 -18.66 4.30 24.88
N GLU A 345 -18.73 5.61 25.13
CA GLU A 345 -19.36 6.16 26.34
C GLU A 345 -20.90 6.08 26.27
N PHE A 346 -21.49 6.00 25.08
CA PHE A 346 -22.94 5.94 24.89
C PHE A 346 -23.32 4.99 23.75
N GLU A 347 -24.09 3.95 24.07
CA GLU A 347 -24.61 2.98 23.09
C GLU A 347 -26.06 3.31 22.72
N VAL A 348 -26.29 3.42 21.42
CA VAL A 348 -27.61 3.57 20.82
C VAL A 348 -27.89 2.32 20.01
N THR A 349 -28.80 1.49 20.49
CA THR A 349 -29.32 0.39 19.68
C THR A 349 -30.34 0.96 18.70
N MET A 350 -29.98 1.04 17.41
CA MET A 350 -30.87 1.52 16.35
C MET A 350 -31.66 0.32 15.80
N GLN A 351 -32.71 -0.07 16.51
CA GLN A 351 -33.63 -1.10 16.08
C GLN A 351 -34.93 -0.50 15.55
N PRO A 352 -35.27 -0.70 14.28
CA PRO A 352 -36.61 -0.37 13.81
C PRO A 352 -37.67 -1.28 14.46
N LYS A 353 -38.90 -0.77 14.57
CA LYS A 353 -40.06 -1.54 15.06
C LYS A 353 -40.44 -2.71 14.13
N SER A 354 -39.97 -2.71 12.87
CA SER A 354 -40.15 -3.77 11.87
C SER A 354 -38.83 -4.42 11.46
N LYS A 355 -38.87 -5.62 10.87
CA LYS A 355 -37.69 -6.29 10.28
C LYS A 355 -37.23 -5.66 8.95
N GLU A 356 -37.58 -4.40 8.70
CA GLU A 356 -37.35 -3.72 7.43
C GLU A 356 -36.32 -2.60 7.58
N ARG A 357 -35.72 -2.21 6.45
CA ARG A 357 -34.78 -1.09 6.38
C ARG A 357 -35.50 0.20 6.74
N ASN A 358 -34.96 0.96 7.67
CA ASN A 358 -35.52 2.23 8.10
C ASN A 358 -34.42 3.28 8.25
N LEU A 359 -34.80 4.56 8.25
CA LEU A 359 -33.90 5.65 8.60
C LEU A 359 -33.49 5.53 10.07
N LEU A 360 -32.20 5.38 10.32
CA LEU A 360 -31.64 5.20 11.67
C LEU A 360 -31.02 6.49 12.21
N MET A 361 -30.43 7.29 11.33
CA MET A 361 -29.80 8.57 11.68
C MET A 361 -29.81 9.50 10.48
N SER A 362 -30.12 10.77 10.72
CA SER A 362 -30.07 11.81 9.70
C SER A 362 -29.52 13.11 10.28
N LYS A 363 -28.64 13.77 9.53
CA LYS A 363 -28.14 15.11 9.80
C LYS A 363 -28.23 15.91 8.50
N PRO A 364 -29.11 16.92 8.41
CA PRO A 364 -29.14 17.78 7.25
C PRO A 364 -27.92 18.70 7.22
N SER A 365 -27.52 19.14 6.03
CA SER A 365 -26.56 20.23 5.87
C SER A 365 -27.15 21.55 6.36
N LYS A 366 -26.29 22.48 6.78
CA LYS A 366 -26.69 23.83 7.18
C LYS A 366 -27.16 24.62 5.94
N PRO A 367 -28.34 25.26 6.02
CA PRO A 367 -28.86 26.06 4.93
C PRO A 367 -28.01 27.33 4.74
N GLY A 368 -27.78 27.74 3.48
CA GLY A 368 -27.06 28.97 3.14
C GLY A 368 -25.52 28.88 3.15
N GLU A 369 -24.95 27.77 3.62
CA GLU A 369 -23.52 27.46 3.53
C GLU A 369 -23.24 26.52 2.34
N GLU A 370 -22.07 26.62 1.71
CA GLU A 370 -21.64 25.68 0.67
C GLU A 370 -21.56 24.25 1.24
N VAL A 371 -22.11 23.26 0.53
CA VAL A 371 -22.16 21.87 1.01
C VAL A 371 -20.93 21.11 0.50
N SER A 372 -20.11 20.64 1.42
CA SER A 372 -18.91 19.83 1.14
C SER A 372 -19.25 18.45 0.60
N GLY A 373 -20.34 17.85 1.07
CA GLY A 373 -20.84 16.60 0.52
C GLY A 373 -21.91 15.90 1.36
N HIS A 374 -22.32 14.74 0.84
CA HIS A 374 -23.32 13.84 1.40
C HIS A 374 -22.70 12.50 1.74
N ILE A 375 -22.85 12.07 2.99
CA ILE A 375 -22.42 10.76 3.49
C ILE A 375 -23.66 9.87 3.58
N PHE A 376 -23.66 8.76 2.85
CA PHE A 376 -24.75 7.80 2.85
C PHE A 376 -24.27 6.43 3.31
N PHE A 377 -24.85 5.92 4.39
CA PHE A 377 -24.62 4.56 4.86
C PHE A 377 -25.90 3.72 4.78
N ASP A 378 -25.82 2.56 4.16
CA ASP A 378 -26.84 1.51 4.18
C ASP A 378 -26.24 0.30 4.91
N ILE A 379 -26.56 0.15 6.20
CA ILE A 379 -25.87 -0.80 7.10
C ILE A 379 -26.87 -1.74 7.74
N ILE A 380 -26.62 -3.04 7.61
CA ILE A 380 -27.41 -4.10 8.23
C ILE A 380 -26.54 -4.89 9.20
N ASN A 381 -27.05 -5.14 10.42
CA ASN A 381 -26.33 -5.90 11.46
C ASN A 381 -24.93 -5.34 11.81
N GLY A 382 -24.68 -4.06 11.53
CA GLY A 382 -23.36 -3.44 11.70
C GLY A 382 -23.19 -2.68 13.01
N ILE A 383 -21.97 -2.19 13.23
CA ILE A 383 -21.61 -1.33 14.37
C ILE A 383 -20.92 -0.08 13.84
N ILE A 384 -21.46 1.09 14.16
CA ILE A 384 -20.87 2.39 13.84
C ILE A 384 -20.24 2.96 15.10
N TYR A 385 -18.98 3.38 15.02
CA TYR A 385 -18.25 4.08 16.06
C TYR A 385 -18.09 5.54 15.65
N SER A 386 -18.85 6.42 16.30
CA SER A 386 -18.91 7.86 16.03
C SER A 386 -18.05 8.60 17.05
N HIS A 387 -16.81 8.92 16.68
CA HIS A 387 -15.78 9.31 17.65
C HIS A 387 -15.81 10.77 18.11
N ASN A 388 -16.33 11.71 17.30
CA ASN A 388 -16.20 13.16 17.56
C ASN A 388 -17.49 13.98 17.41
N ASP A 389 -18.66 13.37 17.20
CA ASP A 389 -19.92 14.12 17.19
C ASP A 389 -20.68 13.99 18.51
N SER A 390 -21.31 15.09 18.86
CA SER A 390 -22.28 15.23 19.94
C SER A 390 -23.67 15.15 19.30
N ILE A 391 -24.05 13.97 18.80
CA ILE A 391 -25.41 13.76 18.30
C ILE A 391 -26.39 14.03 19.45
N LYS A 392 -27.07 15.17 19.41
CA LYS A 392 -28.00 15.62 20.46
C LYS A 392 -29.42 15.06 20.33
N THR A 393 -29.75 14.42 19.21
CA THR A 393 -31.09 13.88 18.96
C THR A 393 -31.01 12.59 18.15
N ILE A 394 -31.59 11.53 18.70
CA ILE A 394 -31.77 10.21 18.11
C ILE A 394 -33.22 9.84 18.36
N ASN A 395 -33.95 9.45 17.31
CA ASN A 395 -35.37 9.10 17.34
C ASN A 395 -36.26 10.15 18.02
N LYS A 396 -36.68 11.18 17.28
CA LYS A 396 -37.96 11.82 17.60
C LYS A 396 -39.04 10.92 17.02
N ASP A 397 -39.88 10.38 17.91
CA ASP A 397 -41.18 9.80 17.55
C ASP A 397 -41.99 10.74 16.64
#